data_AF-A0A7C7WX22-F1
#
_entry.id   AF-A0A7C7WX22-F1
#
_cell.length_a   1.000
_cell.length_b   1.000
_cell.length_c   1.000
_cell.angle_alpha   90.00
_cell.angle_beta   90.00
_cell.angle_gamma   90.00
#
_symmetry.space_group_name_H-M   'P 1'
#
loop_
_entity.id
_entity.type
_entity.pdbx_description
1 polymer ?
#
loop_
_entity_poly.entity_id
_entity_poly.type
_entity_poly.pdbx_seq_one_letter_code
_entity_poly.pdbx_strand_id
1 'polypeptide(L)'
;IKCDGDTQIDDHHSVEDIGITLGQAFAQAVGDKAGFTRYGHSYVPLDEALSRVVLDLSGRPGLELNVSFTRAMIGTFDVDLISEFFQGFVNHALISLHIDNLKGVNSHHQAETIFKAFGRALRMAVTPDERQAGVIPSTKGSL
;
A
#
# COMPACT_ATOMS: atom_id res chain seq x y z
N ILE A 1 15.85 1.83 3.81
CA ILE A 1 15.67 0.40 3.46
C ILE A 1 17.00 -0.08 2.88
N LYS A 2 17.48 -1.26 3.26
CA LYS A 2 18.64 -1.94 2.65
C LYS A 2 18.20 -3.37 2.35
N CYS A 3 18.52 -3.85 1.16
CA CYS A 3 18.24 -5.22 0.70
C CYS A 3 19.48 -5.69 -0.05
N ASP A 4 19.94 -6.89 0.27
CA ASP A 4 20.97 -7.62 -0.46
C ASP A 4 20.30 -8.91 -0.92
N GLY A 5 19.84 -8.91 -2.16
CA GLY A 5 18.96 -9.93 -2.70
C GLY A 5 19.50 -10.48 -4.02
N ASP A 6 18.89 -11.56 -4.49
CA ASP A 6 19.35 -12.36 -5.62
C ASP A 6 18.89 -11.82 -6.99
N THR A 7 19.01 -10.51 -7.21
CA THR A 7 18.63 -9.79 -8.44
C THR A 7 19.25 -10.31 -9.74
N GLN A 8 20.32 -11.12 -9.65
CA GLN A 8 20.88 -11.84 -10.81
C GLN A 8 19.99 -12.98 -11.30
N ILE A 9 19.05 -13.47 -10.48
CA ILE A 9 18.02 -14.44 -10.84
C ILE A 9 16.82 -13.68 -11.39
N ASP A 10 16.18 -12.88 -10.53
CA ASP A 10 15.18 -11.87 -10.85
C ASP A 10 14.98 -10.93 -9.65
N ASP A 11 14.12 -9.91 -9.80
CA ASP A 11 13.81 -8.95 -8.74
C ASP A 11 12.73 -9.46 -7.76
N HIS A 12 12.16 -10.66 -7.96
CA HIS A 12 10.95 -11.12 -7.29
C HIS A 12 11.13 -11.24 -5.78
N HIS A 13 12.09 -12.07 -5.33
CA HIS A 13 12.32 -12.27 -3.90
C HIS A 13 12.67 -10.96 -3.20
N SER A 14 13.47 -10.11 -3.85
CA SER A 14 13.87 -8.81 -3.28
C SER A 14 12.67 -7.90 -3.07
N VAL A 15 11.77 -7.80 -4.05
CA VAL A 15 10.58 -6.94 -3.95
C VAL A 15 9.55 -7.48 -2.96
N GLU A 16 9.31 -8.79 -2.97
CA GLU A 16 8.42 -9.46 -2.01
C GLU A 16 8.91 -9.26 -0.57
N ASP A 17 10.18 -9.57 -0.29
CA ASP A 17 10.77 -9.45 1.04
C ASP A 17 10.78 -8.00 1.55
N ILE A 18 10.98 -7.03 0.66
CA ILE A 18 10.82 -5.61 1.02
C ILE A 18 9.36 -5.32 1.40
N GLY A 19 8.38 -5.82 0.63
CA GLY A 19 6.96 -5.70 0.97
C GLY A 19 6.64 -6.30 2.34
N ILE A 20 7.09 -7.53 2.59
CA ILE A 20 6.92 -8.25 3.87
C ILE A 20 7.51 -7.44 5.03
N THR A 21 8.79 -7.07 4.94
CA THR A 21 9.50 -6.41 6.04
C THR A 21 8.95 -5.01 6.33
N LEU A 22 8.51 -4.27 5.30
CA LEU A 22 7.81 -3.01 5.49
C LEU A 22 6.42 -3.20 6.12
N GLY A 23 5.68 -4.24 5.73
CA GLY A 23 4.39 -4.57 6.35
C GLY A 23 4.55 -4.88 7.85
N GLN A 24 5.54 -5.71 8.21
CA GLN A 24 5.87 -6.03 9.60
C GLN A 24 6.26 -4.78 10.40
N ALA A 25 7.16 -3.95 9.85
CA ALA A 25 7.58 -2.71 10.48
C ALA A 25 6.40 -1.75 10.68
N PHE A 26 5.50 -1.67 9.70
CA PHE A 26 4.30 -0.86 9.80
C PHE A 26 3.35 -1.36 10.89
N ALA A 27 3.05 -2.67 10.93
CA ALA A 27 2.20 -3.27 11.96
C ALA A 27 2.74 -3.00 13.38
N GLN A 28 4.05 -3.12 13.56
CA GLN A 28 4.72 -2.78 14.83
C GLN A 28 4.57 -1.29 15.17
N ALA A 29 4.71 -0.40 14.19
CA ALA A 29 4.65 1.04 14.40
C ALA A 29 3.23 1.53 14.75
N VAL A 30 2.18 0.93 14.19
CA VAL A 30 0.78 1.37 14.44
C VAL A 30 0.17 0.76 15.70
N GLY A 31 0.76 -0.29 16.28
CA GLY A 31 0.32 -0.89 17.53
C GLY A 31 -1.16 -1.33 17.51
N ASP A 32 -1.90 -1.00 18.57
CA ASP A 32 -3.34 -1.29 18.72
C ASP A 32 -4.26 -0.37 17.90
N LYS A 33 -3.67 0.57 17.15
CA LYS A 33 -4.33 1.56 16.30
C LYS A 33 -5.27 2.51 17.06
N ALA A 34 -5.16 2.59 18.39
CA ALA A 34 -6.00 3.47 19.20
C ALA A 34 -5.74 4.94 18.86
N GLY A 35 -6.82 5.71 18.72
CA GLY A 35 -6.74 7.15 18.43
C GLY A 35 -6.41 7.51 16.99
N PHE A 36 -6.27 6.56 16.06
CA PHE A 36 -6.09 6.86 14.64
C PHE A 36 -7.41 7.00 13.89
N THR A 37 -7.37 7.73 12.78
CA THR A 37 -8.51 7.89 11.85
C THR A 37 -8.96 6.55 11.25
N ARG A 38 -8.10 5.54 11.25
CA ARG A 38 -8.30 4.16 10.76
C ARG A 38 -8.45 4.03 9.25
N TYR A 39 -9.27 4.87 8.64
CA TYR A 39 -9.51 4.85 7.21
C TYR A 39 -8.71 5.92 6.50
N GLY A 40 -8.19 5.58 5.35
CA GLY A 40 -7.46 6.50 4.49
C GLY A 40 -7.90 6.34 3.05
N HIS A 41 -8.00 7.46 2.33
CA HIS A 41 -8.17 7.41 0.89
C HIS A 41 -7.43 8.56 0.20
N SER A 42 -7.03 8.34 -1.05
CA SER A 42 -6.44 9.38 -1.87
C SER A 42 -6.65 9.12 -3.35
N TYR A 43 -6.76 10.21 -4.10
CA TYR A 43 -6.70 10.22 -5.55
C TYR A 43 -5.48 11.02 -5.93
N VAL A 44 -4.58 10.45 -6.73
CA VAL A 44 -3.37 11.14 -7.16
C VAL A 44 -3.19 11.00 -8.67
N PRO A 45 -3.12 12.13 -9.40
CA PRO A 45 -2.73 12.13 -10.79
C PRO A 45 -1.21 12.23 -10.95
N LEU A 46 -0.73 11.81 -12.12
CA LEU A 46 0.55 12.18 -12.69
C LEU A 46 0.37 12.23 -14.20
N ASP A 47 0.46 13.42 -14.76
CA ASP A 47 0.10 13.71 -16.15
C ASP A 47 -1.25 13.08 -16.53
N GLU A 48 -1.26 12.10 -17.42
CA GLU A 48 -2.47 11.44 -17.91
C GLU A 48 -2.98 10.30 -17.00
N ALA A 49 -2.13 9.83 -16.08
CA ALA A 49 -2.48 8.77 -15.15
C ALA A 49 -3.22 9.31 -13.92
N LEU A 50 -4.13 8.52 -13.36
CA LEU A 50 -4.84 8.78 -12.12
C LEU A 50 -5.09 7.48 -11.39
N SER A 51 -4.65 7.38 -10.14
CA SER A 51 -4.95 6.24 -9.28
C SER A 51 -5.73 6.67 -8.04
N ARG A 52 -6.61 5.78 -7.57
CA ARG A 52 -7.28 5.83 -6.29
C ARG A 52 -6.70 4.75 -5.39
N VAL A 53 -6.42 5.09 -4.14
CA VAL A 53 -6.10 4.12 -3.10
C VAL A 53 -7.00 4.36 -1.90
N VAL A 54 -7.56 3.29 -1.35
CA VAL A 54 -8.40 3.28 -0.14
C VAL A 54 -7.89 2.18 0.78
N LEU A 55 -7.75 2.47 2.07
CA LEU A 55 -7.32 1.47 3.05
C LEU A 55 -8.03 1.60 4.39
N ASP A 56 -8.10 0.47 5.10
CA ASP A 56 -8.61 0.31 6.46
C ASP A 56 -7.52 -0.37 7.30
N LEU A 57 -7.11 0.28 8.40
CA LEU A 57 -6.30 -0.33 9.46
C LEU A 57 -7.11 -1.38 10.23
N SER A 58 -7.48 -2.45 9.53
CA SER A 58 -8.60 -3.32 9.86
C SER A 58 -8.25 -4.50 10.75
N GLY A 59 -6.95 -4.81 10.89
CA GLY A 59 -6.47 -6.07 11.45
C GLY A 59 -6.62 -7.27 10.52
N ARG A 60 -7.12 -7.07 9.29
CA ARG A 60 -7.43 -8.14 8.35
C ARG A 60 -6.69 -7.90 7.03
N PRO A 61 -5.76 -8.78 6.65
CA PRO A 61 -5.07 -8.67 5.37
C PRO A 61 -6.07 -8.84 4.22
N GLY A 62 -6.00 -7.93 3.24
CA GLY A 62 -6.77 -8.03 2.01
C GLY A 62 -6.25 -7.03 0.98
N LEU A 63 -6.06 -7.48 -0.26
CA LEU A 63 -5.63 -6.66 -1.38
C LEU A 63 -6.63 -6.81 -2.52
N GLU A 64 -7.15 -5.68 -3.00
CA GLU A 64 -7.83 -5.59 -4.29
C GLU A 64 -7.02 -4.64 -5.17
N LEU A 65 -6.42 -5.17 -6.24
CA LEU A 65 -5.53 -4.43 -7.13
C LEU A 65 -6.08 -4.46 -8.56
N ASN A 66 -6.67 -3.35 -8.98
CA ASN A 66 -7.26 -3.15 -10.30
C ASN A 66 -6.39 -2.20 -11.12
N VAL A 67 -5.37 -2.75 -11.76
CA VAL A 67 -4.41 -1.97 -12.56
C VAL A 67 -4.13 -2.69 -13.86
N SER A 68 -4.55 -2.09 -14.97
CA SER A 68 -4.18 -2.56 -16.31
C SER A 68 -2.95 -1.79 -16.78
N PHE A 69 -1.77 -2.27 -16.41
CA PHE A 69 -0.52 -1.71 -16.92
C PHE A 69 -0.47 -1.86 -18.44
N THR A 70 -0.09 -0.77 -19.12
CA THR A 70 -0.01 -0.74 -20.59
C THR A 70 1.23 -1.45 -21.15
N ARG A 71 2.24 -1.64 -20.30
CA ARG A 71 3.52 -2.30 -20.58
C ARG A 71 3.91 -3.18 -19.41
N ALA A 72 4.52 -4.32 -19.71
CA ALA A 72 5.04 -5.27 -18.73
C ALA A 72 6.28 -4.75 -17.97
N MET A 73 7.03 -3.81 -18.55
CA MET A 73 8.28 -3.32 -17.96
C MET A 73 8.31 -1.79 -17.84
N ILE A 74 8.90 -1.30 -16.75
CA ILE A 74 9.31 0.10 -16.55
C ILE A 74 10.84 0.11 -16.41
N GLY A 75 11.54 0.43 -17.50
CA GLY A 75 13.00 0.22 -17.54
C GLY A 75 13.31 -1.27 -17.47
N THR A 76 14.00 -1.71 -16.41
CA THR A 76 14.28 -3.13 -16.13
C THR A 76 13.33 -3.75 -15.11
N PHE A 77 12.39 -2.98 -14.56
CA PHE A 77 11.49 -3.43 -13.52
C PHE A 77 10.20 -4.02 -14.10
N ASP A 78 9.87 -5.25 -13.70
CA ASP A 78 8.62 -5.92 -14.06
C ASP A 78 7.45 -5.35 -13.24
N VAL A 79 6.41 -4.87 -13.93
CA VAL A 79 5.25 -4.23 -13.28
C VAL A 79 4.42 -5.20 -12.44
N ASP A 80 4.50 -6.50 -12.70
CA ASP A 80 3.76 -7.49 -11.93
C ASP A 80 4.28 -7.56 -10.48
N LEU A 81 5.55 -7.20 -10.25
CA LEU A 81 6.15 -7.14 -8.91
C LEU A 81 5.53 -6.07 -7.99
N ILE A 82 4.78 -5.12 -8.55
CA ILE A 82 3.97 -4.17 -7.74
C ILE A 82 2.89 -4.94 -6.98
N SER A 83 2.30 -5.96 -7.59
CA SER A 83 1.31 -6.80 -6.90
C SER A 83 1.94 -7.59 -5.76
N GLU A 84 3.13 -8.17 -5.98
CA GLU A 84 3.87 -8.92 -4.96
C GLU A 84 4.30 -8.03 -3.78
N PHE A 85 4.78 -6.82 -4.07
CA PHE A 85 5.09 -5.83 -3.04
C PHE A 85 3.87 -5.55 -2.15
N PHE A 86 2.72 -5.22 -2.74
CA PHE A 86 1.53 -4.89 -1.98
C PHE A 86 0.93 -6.10 -1.28
N GLN A 87 1.00 -7.29 -1.89
CA GLN A 87 0.53 -8.53 -1.28
C GLN A 87 1.36 -8.88 -0.03
N GLY A 88 2.69 -8.84 -0.15
CA GLY A 88 3.62 -9.00 0.96
C GLY A 88 3.37 -7.96 2.06
N PHE A 89 3.17 -6.70 1.67
CA PHE A 89 2.85 -5.62 2.61
C PHE A 89 1.53 -5.86 3.36
N VAL A 90 0.40 -6.10 2.69
CA VAL A 90 -0.90 -6.21 3.37
C VAL A 90 -0.98 -7.44 4.27
N ASN A 91 -0.34 -8.54 3.87
CA ASN A 91 -0.30 -9.79 4.63
C ASN A 91 0.34 -9.58 6.01
N HIS A 92 1.33 -8.69 6.09
CA HIS A 92 2.10 -8.45 7.30
C HIS A 92 1.75 -7.15 8.02
N ALA A 93 1.18 -6.17 7.31
CA ALA A 93 0.63 -4.95 7.88
C ALA A 93 -0.73 -5.17 8.55
N LEU A 94 -1.42 -6.27 8.21
CA LEU A 94 -2.76 -6.62 8.69
C LEU A 94 -3.80 -5.53 8.37
N ILE A 95 -3.80 -5.06 7.11
CA ILE A 95 -4.70 -4.02 6.62
C ILE A 95 -5.48 -4.51 5.40
N SER A 96 -6.62 -3.88 5.16
CA SER A 96 -7.36 -4.03 3.91
C SER A 96 -7.02 -2.86 2.98
N LEU A 97 -6.63 -3.15 1.75
CA LEU A 97 -6.12 -2.18 0.78
C LEU A 97 -6.78 -2.39 -0.58
N HIS A 98 -7.34 -1.31 -1.13
CA HIS A 98 -7.90 -1.26 -2.48
C HIS A 98 -7.09 -0.26 -3.31
N ILE A 99 -6.65 -0.69 -4.48
CA ILE A 99 -5.87 0.11 -5.43
C ILE A 99 -6.56 0.03 -6.78
N ASP A 100 -6.91 1.18 -7.36
CA ASP A 100 -7.45 1.27 -8.72
C ASP A 100 -6.64 2.28 -9.53
N ASN A 101 -6.12 1.87 -10.68
CA ASN A 101 -5.70 2.83 -11.70
C ASN A 101 -6.91 3.17 -12.57
N LEU A 102 -7.45 4.38 -12.40
CA LEU A 102 -8.69 4.82 -13.06
C LEU A 102 -8.46 5.18 -14.53
N LYS A 103 -7.25 5.65 -14.85
CA LYS A 103 -6.79 5.96 -16.21
C LYS A 103 -5.26 6.11 -16.21
N GLY A 104 -4.67 5.97 -17.39
CA GLY A 104 -3.25 6.18 -17.65
C GLY A 104 -2.83 5.43 -18.90
N VAL A 105 -1.76 5.89 -19.56
CA VAL A 105 -1.20 5.19 -20.73
C VAL A 105 0.29 4.90 -20.58
N ASN A 106 0.98 5.59 -19.68
CA ASN A 106 2.36 5.31 -19.34
C ASN A 106 2.43 4.45 -18.07
N SER A 107 2.94 3.21 -18.16
CA SER A 107 3.09 2.31 -16.99
C SER A 107 3.88 2.94 -15.83
N HIS A 108 4.89 3.77 -16.12
CA HIS A 108 5.60 4.50 -15.07
C HIS A 108 4.65 5.43 -14.32
N HIS A 109 3.86 6.21 -15.06
CA HIS A 109 2.91 7.14 -14.47
C HIS A 109 1.84 6.39 -13.67
N GLN A 110 1.32 5.28 -14.22
CA GLN A 110 0.36 4.40 -13.53
C GLN A 110 0.92 3.86 -12.20
N ALA A 111 2.17 3.38 -12.19
CA ALA A 111 2.83 2.86 -11.00
C ALA A 111 3.06 3.98 -9.97
N GLU A 112 3.62 5.11 -10.40
CA GLU A 112 3.96 6.21 -9.50
C GLU A 112 2.71 6.84 -8.86
N THR A 113 1.59 6.94 -9.58
CA THR A 113 0.31 7.41 -9.00
C THR A 113 -0.21 6.48 -7.92
N ILE A 114 -0.04 5.16 -8.06
CA ILE A 114 -0.42 4.18 -7.03
C ILE A 114 0.38 4.43 -5.75
N PHE A 115 1.71 4.49 -5.82
CA PHE A 115 2.55 4.69 -4.65
C PHE A 115 2.31 6.06 -3.98
N LYS A 116 2.11 7.13 -4.77
CA LYS A 116 1.76 8.44 -4.22
C LYS A 116 0.39 8.45 -3.53
N ALA A 117 -0.62 7.82 -4.13
CA ALA A 117 -1.94 7.70 -3.53
C ALA A 117 -1.91 6.84 -2.26
N PHE A 118 -1.16 5.72 -2.29
CA PHE A 118 -0.94 4.86 -1.12
C PHE A 118 -0.31 5.63 0.03
N GLY A 119 0.80 6.35 -0.20
CA GLY A 119 1.45 7.14 0.85
C GLY A 119 0.54 8.21 1.47
N ARG A 120 -0.31 8.86 0.66
CA ARG A 120 -1.29 9.85 1.16
C ARG A 120 -2.45 9.20 1.92
N ALA A 121 -3.00 8.10 1.42
CA ALA A 121 -4.03 7.34 2.10
C ALA A 121 -3.52 6.79 3.44
N LEU A 122 -2.31 6.25 3.46
CA LEU A 122 -1.67 5.73 4.66
C LEU A 122 -1.47 6.85 5.70
N ARG A 123 -0.94 8.01 5.28
CA ARG A 123 -0.82 9.19 6.15
C ARG A 123 -2.16 9.58 6.77
N MET A 124 -3.24 9.61 5.98
CA MET A 124 -4.57 9.92 6.49
C MET A 124 -5.03 8.89 7.52
N ALA A 125 -4.90 7.60 7.23
CA ALA A 125 -5.35 6.53 8.12
C ALA A 125 -4.64 6.53 9.48
N VAL A 126 -3.33 6.84 9.51
CA VAL A 126 -2.53 6.93 10.74
C VAL A 126 -2.54 8.32 11.37
N THR A 127 -3.33 9.26 10.84
CA THR A 127 -3.47 10.58 11.46
C THR A 127 -4.25 10.43 12.77
N PRO A 128 -3.74 10.97 13.90
CA PRO A 128 -4.50 11.01 15.14
C PRO A 128 -5.84 11.74 14.96
N ASP A 129 -6.92 11.14 15.43
CA ASP A 129 -8.24 11.75 15.48
C ASP A 129 -8.51 12.22 16.92
N GLU A 130 -8.49 13.54 17.13
CA GLU A 130 -8.74 14.15 18.44
C GLU A 130 -10.11 13.76 19.03
N ARG A 131 -11.09 13.42 18.18
CA ARG A 131 -12.42 12.99 18.61
C ARG A 131 -12.47 11.53 19.06
N GLN A 132 -11.42 10.77 18.80
CA GLN A 132 -11.29 9.34 19.15
C GLN A 132 -10.02 9.06 19.94
N ALA A 133 -9.43 10.07 20.58
CA ALA A 133 -8.17 9.94 21.32
C ALA A 133 -8.21 8.76 22.32
N GLY A 134 -7.27 7.83 22.18
CA GLY A 134 -7.15 6.63 23.04
C GLY A 134 -8.23 5.56 22.82
N VAL A 135 -9.17 5.76 21.90
CA VAL A 135 -10.23 4.80 21.58
C VAL A 135 -9.80 3.97 20.37
N ILE A 136 -9.97 2.64 20.45
CA ILE A 136 -9.83 1.76 19.30
C ILE A 136 -11.02 2.03 18.37
N PRO A 137 -10.81 2.46 17.11
CA PRO A 137 -11.87 2.87 16.19
C PRO A 137 -12.63 1.67 15.60
N SER A 138 -13.22 0.83 16.44
CA SER A 138 -13.89 -0.42 16.09
C SER A 138 -15.08 -0.68 17.02
N THR A 139 -16.24 -1.01 16.44
CA THR A 139 -17.43 -1.40 17.21
C THR A 139 -17.25 -2.70 18.00
N LYS A 140 -16.24 -3.51 17.64
CA LYS A 140 -15.87 -4.75 18.35
C LYS A 140 -14.92 -4.52 19.53
N GLY A 141 -14.44 -3.29 19.73
CA GLY A 141 -13.46 -2.95 20.77
C GLY A 141 -12.05 -3.51 20.55
N SER A 142 -11.77 -4.09 19.38
CA SER A 142 -10.47 -4.66 19.00
C SER A 142 -10.23 -4.54 17.49
N LEU A 143 -8.94 -4.51 17.10
CA LEU A 143 -8.39 -4.44 15.74
C LEU A 143 -7.06 -5.16 15.65
#